data_AF-A0A7W0SDH2-F1
#
_entry.id   AF-A0A7W0SDH2-F1
#
_cell.length_a   1.000
_cell.length_b   1.000
_cell.length_c   1.000
_cell.angle_alpha   90.00
_cell.angle_beta   90.00
_cell.angle_gamma   90.00
#
_symmetry.space_group_name_H-M   'P 1'
#
loop_
_entity.id
_entity.type
_entity.pdbx_description
1 polymer ?
#
loop_
_entity_poly.entity_id
_entity_poly.type
_entity_poly.pdbx_seq_one_letter_code
_entity_poly.pdbx_strand_id
1 'polypeptide(L)' 'MTFATAYNQRPLELGVDVSIHSATKYLGGHSDLTAGVMISRSEVIEKTRHGASKLFGGNIAPQVAWLVLRGKRWA' A
#
# COMPACT_ATOMS: atom_id res chain seq x y z
N MET A 1 -3.50 -4.06 8.34
CA MET A 1 -4.24 -3.53 9.50
C MET A 1 -4.75 -2.15 9.13
N THR A 2 -6.03 -2.04 8.78
CA THR A 2 -6.59 -0.87 8.07
C THR A 2 -7.12 0.23 9.00
N PHE A 3 -7.18 -0.02 10.31
CA PHE A 3 -7.73 0.92 11.31
C PHE A 3 -6.65 1.71 12.09
N ALA A 4 -5.48 1.12 12.29
CA ALA A 4 -4.31 1.86 12.75
C ALA A 4 -3.56 2.35 11.51
N THR A 5 -3.68 3.63 11.20
CA THR A 5 -2.82 4.33 10.24
C THR A 5 -1.35 3.93 10.48
N ALA A 6 -0.50 3.87 9.46
CA ALA A 6 0.95 3.59 9.60
C ALA A 6 1.68 4.57 10.56
N TYR A 7 0.98 5.63 10.97
CA TYR A 7 1.39 6.58 12.00
C TYR A 7 1.25 6.03 13.45
N ASN A 8 0.23 5.20 13.73
CA ASN A 8 -0.09 4.74 15.08
C ASN A 8 0.52 3.38 15.45
N GLN A 9 0.86 2.55 14.47
CA GLN A 9 1.55 1.28 14.71
C GLN A 9 2.51 0.99 13.56
N ARG A 10 3.64 0.37 13.91
CA ARG A 10 4.63 -0.18 12.98
C ARG A 10 4.60 -1.71 13.07
N PRO A 11 3.67 -2.40 12.37
CA PRO A 11 3.49 -3.85 12.50
C PRO A 11 4.76 -4.64 12.19
N LEU A 12 5.60 -4.12 11.28
CA LEU A 12 6.88 -4.73 10.92
C LEU A 12 7.87 -4.79 12.10
N GLU A 13 7.79 -3.84 13.03
CA GLU A 13 8.60 -3.84 14.25
C GLU A 13 8.03 -4.78 15.33
N LEU A 14 6.75 -5.16 15.20
CA LEU A 14 6.06 -6.10 16.09
C LEU A 14 6.16 -7.56 15.62
N GLY A 15 7.01 -7.84 14.64
CA GLY A 15 7.23 -9.20 14.10
C GLY A 15 6.23 -9.64 13.02
N VAL A 16 5.41 -8.73 12.49
CA VAL A 16 4.52 -9.04 11.37
C VAL A 16 5.31 -9.00 10.06
N ASP A 17 5.20 -10.06 9.24
CA ASP A 17 5.93 -10.15 7.97
C ASP A 17 5.39 -9.22 6.88
N VAL A 18 4.08 -9.00 6.84
CA VAL A 18 3.41 -8.20 5.81
C VAL A 18 2.33 -7.31 6.42
N SER A 19 2.40 -6.01 6.14
CA SER A 19 1.32 -5.06 6.44
C SER A 19 0.60 -4.63 5.16
N ILE A 20 -0.71 -4.83 5.12
CA ILE A 20 -1.57 -4.40 4.01
C ILE A 20 -2.48 -3.27 4.47
N HIS A 21 -2.58 -2.23 3.64
CA HIS A 21 -3.41 -1.04 3.84
C HIS A 21 -4.25 -0.75 2.60
N SER A 22 -5.45 -0.22 2.81
CA SER A 22 -6.26 0.36 1.73
C SER A 22 -5.89 1.83 1.57
N ALA A 23 -5.20 2.17 0.48
CA ALA A 23 -4.92 3.56 0.12
C ALA A 23 -6.16 4.33 -0.34
N THR A 24 -7.23 3.62 -0.75
CA THR A 24 -8.56 4.18 -1.05
C THR A 24 -9.12 5.02 0.09
N LYS A 25 -8.82 4.66 1.35
CA LYS A 25 -9.42 5.32 2.52
C LYS A 25 -8.63 6.52 3.01
N TYR A 26 -7.46 6.29 3.62
CA TYR A 26 -6.71 7.36 4.30
C TYR A 26 -5.69 8.10 3.43
N LEU A 27 -5.19 7.47 2.34
CA LEU A 27 -4.17 8.09 1.49
C LEU A 27 -4.77 8.82 0.27
N GLY A 28 -6.02 8.53 -0.10
CA GLY A 28 -6.75 9.24 -1.15
C GLY A 28 -7.37 10.55 -0.67
N GLY A 29 -7.95 10.59 0.54
CA GLY A 29 -8.58 11.78 1.14
C GLY A 29 -9.78 12.38 0.39
N HIS A 30 -9.96 12.05 -0.90
CA HIS A 30 -10.90 12.65 -1.85
C HIS A 30 -11.84 11.61 -2.49
N SER A 31 -11.80 10.34 -2.05
CA SER A 31 -12.60 9.24 -2.63
C SER A 31 -12.46 9.07 -4.15
N ASP A 32 -11.39 9.62 -4.76
CA ASP A 32 -11.18 9.69 -6.21
C ASP A 32 -10.27 8.57 -6.75
N LEU A 33 -9.83 7.66 -5.88
CA LEU A 33 -8.93 6.55 -6.25
C LEU A 33 -9.20 5.28 -5.44
N THR A 34 -9.04 4.13 -6.09
CA THR A 34 -8.97 2.82 -5.42
C THR A 34 -7.56 2.25 -5.52
N ALA A 35 -6.90 2.04 -4.38
CA ALA A 35 -5.56 1.45 -4.35
C ALA A 35 -5.33 0.65 -3.06
N GLY A 36 -4.56 -0.43 -3.17
CA GLY A 36 -4.00 -1.19 -2.04
C GLY A 36 -2.51 -0.92 -1.91
N VAL A 37 -2.00 -0.93 -0.68
CA VAL A 37 -0.57 -0.80 -0.38
C VAL A 37 -0.15 -1.99 0.45
N MET A 38 0.89 -2.68 -0.01
CA MET A 38 1.56 -3.74 0.73
C MET A 38 2.94 -3.23 1.17
N ILE A 39 3.26 -3.43 2.45
CA ILE A 39 4.54 -3.06 3.05
C ILE A 39 5.11 -4.32 3.68
N SER A 40 6.31 -4.69 3.29
CA SER A 40 7.02 -5.88 3.78
C SER A 40 8.52 -5.72 3.51
N ARG A 41 9.31 -6.73 3.88
CA ARG A 41 10.74 -6.82 3.54
C ARG A 41 10.91 -6.94 2.02
N SER A 42 12.04 -6.44 1.52
CA SER A 42 12.37 -6.43 0.08
C SER A 42 12.26 -7.81 -0.56
N GLU A 43 12.72 -8.86 0.12
CA GLU A 43 12.66 -10.24 -0.36
C GLU A 43 11.22 -10.74 -0.59
N VAL A 44 10.29 -10.35 0.29
CA VAL A 44 8.87 -10.73 0.20
C VAL A 44 8.21 -9.93 -0.91
N ILE A 45 8.50 -8.62 -1.00
CA ILE A 45 8.00 -7.76 -2.07
C ILE A 45 8.44 -8.26 -3.45
N GLU A 46 9.72 -8.64 -3.62
CA GLU A 46 10.20 -9.15 -4.91
C GLU A 46 9.60 -10.51 -5.27
N LYS A 47 9.35 -11.38 -4.30
CA LYS A 47 8.61 -12.64 -4.53
C LYS A 47 7.19 -12.36 -4.99
N THR A 48 6.48 -11.44 -4.34
CA THR A 48 5.12 -11.05 -4.73
C THR A 48 5.11 -10.38 -6.11
N ARG A 49 6.09 -9.53 -6.41
CA ARG A 49 6.20 -8.82 -7.70
C ARG A 49 6.42 -9.79 -8.86
N HIS A 50 7.35 -10.74 -8.71
CA HIS A 50 7.66 -11.72 -9.76
C HIS A 50 6.64 -12.86 -9.87
N GLY A 51 5.96 -13.20 -8.77
CA GLY A 51 4.90 -14.19 -8.75
C GLY A 51 3.54 -13.54 -9.06
N ALA A 52 2.85 -13.11 -8.00
CA ALA A 52 1.47 -12.67 -8.09
C ALA A 52 1.26 -11.46 -9.03
N SER A 53 2.06 -10.40 -8.91
CA SER A 53 1.85 -9.19 -9.71
C SER A 53 2.19 -9.36 -11.19
N LYS A 54 3.16 -10.22 -11.51
CA LYS A 54 3.54 -10.54 -12.90
C LYS A 54 2.53 -11.47 -13.56
N LEU A 55 1.99 -12.44 -12.82
CA LEU A 55 1.09 -13.47 -13.36
C LEU A 55 -0.37 -13.01 -13.41
N PHE A 56 -0.83 -12.28 -12.39
CA PHE A 56 -2.23 -11.87 -12.25
C PHE A 56 -2.46 -10.37 -12.44
N GLY A 57 -1.40 -9.57 -12.60
CA GLY A 57 -1.50 -8.12 -12.73
C GLY A 57 -1.72 -7.43 -11.38
N GLY A 58 -2.60 -6.42 -11.34
CA GLY A 58 -2.86 -5.63 -10.12
C GLY A 58 -1.80 -4.57 -9.82
N ASN A 59 -0.96 -4.23 -10.80
CA ASN A 59 -0.08 -3.07 -10.70
C ASN A 59 -0.90 -1.79 -10.74
N ILE A 60 -0.56 -0.83 -9.89
CA ILE A 60 -1.22 0.47 -9.86
C ILE A 60 -0.92 1.24 -11.15
N ALA A 61 -1.94 1.87 -11.73
CA ALA A 61 -1.75 2.73 -12.88
C ALA A 61 -0.98 4.02 -12.48
N PRO A 62 -0.10 4.57 -13.34
CA PRO A 62 0.74 5.70 -12.98
C PRO A 62 -0.04 6.95 -12.55
N GLN A 63 -1.18 7.24 -13.21
CA GLN A 63 -2.08 8.32 -12.78
C GLN A 63 -2.64 8.10 -11.36
N VAL A 64 -2.98 6.86 -10.99
CA VAL A 64 -3.50 6.52 -9.66
C VAL A 64 -2.36 6.60 -8.62
N ALA A 65 -1.16 6.17 -8.98
CA ALA A 65 0.02 6.29 -8.13
C ALA A 65 0.35 7.76 -7.81
N TRP A 66 0.24 8.66 -8.80
CA TRP A 66 0.42 10.09 -8.59
C TRP A 66 -0.64 10.68 -7.65
N LEU A 67 -1.92 10.30 -7.80
CA LEU A 67 -2.98 10.73 -6.88
C LEU A 67 -2.72 10.28 -5.43
N VAL A 68 -2.22 9.05 -5.24
CA VAL A 68 -1.81 8.56 -3.91
C VAL A 68 -0.66 9.41 -3.35
N LEU A 69 0.36 9.72 -4.14
CA LEU A 69 1.48 10.58 -3.71
C LEU A 69 1.02 12.00 -3.35
N ARG A 70 0.09 12.57 -4.13
CA ARG A 70 -0.53 13.88 -3.84
C ARG A 70 -1.25 13.84 -2.48
N GLY A 71 -2.04 12.81 -2.22
CA GLY A 71 -2.80 12.67 -0.98
C GLY A 71 -1.93 12.51 0.27
N LYS A 72 -0.77 11.84 0.18
CA LYS A 72 0.18 11.73 1.30
C LYS A 72 0.75 13.08 1.77
N ARG A 73 0.65 14.15 0.98
CA ARG A 73 1.13 15.48 1.38
C ARG A 73 0.19 16.17 2.38
N TRP A 74 -1.04 15.67 2.55
CA TRP A 74 -2.08 16.26 3.36
C TRP A 74 -2.49 15.41 4.57
N ALA A 75 -1.85 14.26 4.80
CA ALA A 75 -2.06 13.35 5.93
C ALA A 75 -0.79 13.27 6.78
#